data_AF-A0A4Y2S9E4-F1
#
_entry.id   AF-A0A4Y2S9E4-F1
#
_cell.length_a   1.000
_cell.length_b   1.000
_cell.length_c   1.000
_cell.angle_alpha   90.00
_cell.angle_beta   90.00
_cell.angle_gamma   90.00
#
_symmetry.space_group_name_H-M   'P 1'
#
loop_
_entity.id
_entity.type
_entity.pdbx_description
1 polymer ?
#
loop_
_entity_poly.entity_id
_entity_poly.type
_entity_poly.pdbx_seq_one_letter_code
_entity_poly.pdbx_strand_id
1 'polypeptide(L)' 'YALLRITPKTESQLQSLSDLHAKHVDEFEFWLRTTAVNHSADVMVKPTIKDFVIKQLASLRMPYKILIDDIGK' A
#
# COMPACT_ATOMS: atom_id res chain seq x y z
N TYR A 1 -1.56 3.15 13.59
CA TYR A 1 -1.10 2.57 12.29
C TYR A 1 -2.30 2.41 11.36
N ALA A 2 -2.13 2.35 10.04
CA ALA A 2 -3.24 2.14 9.11
C ALA A 2 -3.06 0.86 8.29
N LEU A 3 -4.13 0.12 8.06
CA LEU A 3 -4.16 -1.04 7.15
C LEU A 3 -4.85 -0.65 5.86
N LEU A 4 -4.14 -0.75 4.74
CA LEU A 4 -4.63 -0.44 3.41
C LEU A 4 -4.77 -1.73 2.59
N ARG A 5 -5.91 -1.89 1.91
CA ARG A 5 -6.06 -2.87 0.83
C ARG A 5 -5.84 -2.19 -0.51
N ILE A 6 -4.81 -2.60 -1.22
CA ILE A 6 -4.38 -2.02 -2.49
C ILE A 6 -4.62 -3.03 -3.60
N THR A 7 -5.18 -2.61 -4.73
CA THR A 7 -5.45 -3.49 -5.87
C THR A 7 -4.75 -2.95 -7.11
N PRO A 8 -3.48 -3.32 -7.37
CA PRO A 8 -2.79 -2.94 -8.60
C PRO A 8 -3.55 -3.47 -9.83
N LYS A 9 -3.74 -2.62 -10.83
CA LYS A 9 -4.46 -2.91 -12.09
C LYS A 9 -3.54 -3.14 -13.27
N THR A 10 -2.28 -2.74 -13.16
CA THR A 10 -1.25 -2.90 -14.20
C THR A 10 0.03 -3.46 -13.60
N GLU A 11 0.88 -4.06 -14.42
CA GLU A 11 2.19 -4.57 -13.98
C GLU A 11 3.08 -3.43 -13.46
N SER A 12 3.01 -2.25 -14.08
CA SER A 12 3.72 -1.06 -13.58
C SER A 12 3.26 -0.64 -12.18
N GLN A 13 1.96 -0.77 -11.87
CA GLN A 13 1.46 -0.53 -10.52
C GLN A 13 1.95 -1.59 -9.53
N LEU A 14 2.01 -2.86 -9.94
CA LEU A 14 2.54 -3.95 -9.13
C LEU A 14 4.03 -3.76 -8.82
N GLN A 15 4.82 -3.33 -9.81
CA GLN A 15 6.23 -3.00 -9.63
C GLN A 15 6.39 -1.79 -8.71
N SER A 16 5.63 -0.72 -8.95
CA SER A 16 5.66 0.49 -8.11
C SER A 16 5.34 0.19 -6.64
N LEU A 17 4.40 -0.73 -6.40
CA LEU A 17 4.04 -1.18 -5.05
C LEU A 17 5.20 -1.94 -4.37
N SER A 18 5.94 -2.73 -5.14
CA SER A 18 7.14 -3.44 -4.66
C SER A 18 8.29 -2.48 -4.37
N ASP A 19 8.48 -1.47 -5.24
CA ASP A 19 9.50 -0.44 -5.07
C ASP A 19 9.22 0.45 -3.85
N LEU A 20 7.94 0.74 -3.58
CA LEU A 20 7.50 1.51 -2.41
C LEU A 20 7.86 0.78 -1.11
N HIS A 21 7.61 -0.53 -1.05
CA HIS A 21 8.02 -1.37 0.08
C HIS A 21 9.55 -1.42 0.22
N ALA A 22 10.30 -1.56 -0.87
CA ALA A 22 11.75 -1.59 -0.83
C ALA A 22 12.37 -0.29 -0.27
N LYS A 23 11.74 0.86 -0.53
CA LYS A 23 12.19 2.18 -0.04
C LYS A 23 11.79 2.47 1.41
N HIS A 24 10.75 1.82 1.91
CA HIS A 24 10.16 2.08 3.23
C HIS A 24 9.95 0.78 4.03
N VAL A 25 10.94 -0.11 4.03
CA VAL A 25 10.78 -1.48 4.56
C VAL A 25 10.31 -1.53 6.02
N ASP A 26 10.69 -0.54 6.83
CA ASP A 26 10.32 -0.45 8.25
C ASP A 26 8.98 0.27 8.51
N GLU A 27 8.39 0.89 7.49
CA GLU A 27 7.23 1.76 7.62
C GLU A 27 6.04 1.34 6.73
N PHE A 28 6.30 0.51 5.72
CA PHE A 28 5.35 -0.02 4.75
C PHE A 28 5.53 -1.55 4.69
N GLU A 29 4.68 -2.28 5.40
CA GLU A 29 4.82 -3.73 5.59
C GLU A 29 3.67 -4.48 4.92
N PHE A 30 3.98 -5.51 4.12
CA PHE A 30 2.94 -6.37 3.56
C PHE A 30 2.42 -7.37 4.59
N TRP A 31 1.14 -7.26 4.90
CA TRP A 31 0.40 -8.31 5.60
C TRP A 31 -0.12 -9.38 4.64
N LEU A 32 -0.55 -8.96 3.46
CA LEU A 32 -0.86 -9.84 2.34
C LEU A 32 -0.14 -9.31 1.11
N ARG A 33 0.82 -10.08 0.61
CA ARG A 33 1.53 -9.74 -0.63
C ARG A 33 0.70 -10.20 -1.83
N THR A 34 0.65 -9.36 -2.86
CA THR A 34 0.14 -9.75 -4.18
C THR A 34 1.29 -9.82 -5.17
N THR A 35 1.28 -10.84 -6.03
CA THR A 35 2.22 -11.00 -7.16
C THR A 35 1.50 -10.88 -8.50
N ALA A 36 0.20 -10.58 -8.50
CA ALA A 36 -0.62 -10.52 -9.70
C ALA A 36 -1.39 -9.20 -9.77
N VAL A 37 -1.59 -8.73 -11.00
CA VAL A 37 -2.53 -7.63 -11.28
C VAL A 37 -3.96 -8.07 -10.96
N ASN A 38 -4.80 -7.11 -10.62
CA ASN A 38 -6.19 -7.28 -10.15
C ASN A 38 -6.36 -8.05 -8.84
N HIS A 39 -5.28 -8.52 -8.22
CA HIS A 39 -5.30 -9.17 -6.91
C HIS A 39 -4.97 -8.15 -5.83
N SER A 40 -5.59 -8.30 -4.66
CA SER A 40 -5.43 -7.37 -3.55
C SER A 40 -4.18 -7.69 -2.73
N ALA A 41 -3.46 -6.65 -2.33
CA ALA A 41 -2.45 -6.69 -1.28
C ALA A 41 -2.95 -5.92 -0.07
N ASP A 42 -2.67 -6.42 1.12
CA ASP A 42 -2.93 -5.72 2.38
C ASP A 42 -1.60 -5.24 2.95
N VAL A 43 -1.53 -3.95 3.27
CA VAL A 43 -0.31 -3.29 3.71
C VAL A 43 -0.56 -2.50 4.97
N MET A 44 0.26 -2.73 5.99
CA MET A 44 0.32 -1.87 7.15
C MET A 44 1.25 -0.69 6.86
N VAL A 45 0.77 0.50 7.17
CA VAL A 45 1.50 1.75 6.96
C VAL A 45 1.61 2.50 8.29
N LYS A 46 2.82 2.93 8.63
CA LYS A 46 3.06 3.80 9.79
C LYS A 46 2.41 5.17 9.60
N PRO A 47 1.91 5.81 10.66
CA PRO A 47 1.31 7.14 10.58
C PRO A 47 2.24 8.19 9.95
N THR A 48 3.56 8.07 10.16
CA THR A 48 4.61 8.96 9.64
C THR A 48 4.60 9.09 8.11
N ILE A 49 4.31 8.00 7.39
CA ILE A 49 4.32 7.97 5.92
C ILE A 49 2.94 7.76 5.29
N LYS A 50 1.88 7.64 6.09
CA LYS A 50 0.52 7.37 5.62
C LYS A 50 0.08 8.34 4.51
N ASP A 51 0.23 9.64 4.74
CA ASP A 51 -0.17 10.67 3.77
C ASP A 51 0.69 10.63 2.51
N PHE A 52 1.98 10.31 2.65
CA PHE A 52 2.88 10.11 1.52
C PHE A 52 2.43 8.92 0.65
N VAL A 53 2.16 7.78 1.28
CA VAL A 53 1.68 6.56 0.61
C VAL A 53 0.35 6.81 -0.10
N ILE A 54 -0.62 7.45 0.57
CA ILE A 54 -1.92 7.79 -0.03
C ILE A 54 -1.73 8.68 -1.27
N LYS A 55 -0.86 9.69 -1.21
CA LYS A 55 -0.54 10.56 -2.35
C LYS A 55 0.10 9.78 -3.50
N GLN A 56 1.00 8.84 -3.21
CA GLN A 56 1.62 8.00 -4.25
C GLN A 56 0.61 7.05 -4.90
N LEU A 57 -0.27 6.42 -4.12
CA LEU A 57 -1.32 5.57 -4.68
C LEU A 57 -2.27 6.39 -5.56
N ALA A 58 -2.61 7.61 -5.14
CA ALA A 58 -3.44 8.52 -5.94
C ALA A 58 -2.75 8.96 -7.24
N SER A 59 -1.46 9.33 -7.20
CA SER A 59 -0.69 9.74 -8.39
C SER A 59 -0.58 8.62 -9.42
N LEU A 60 -0.41 7.39 -8.95
CA LEU A 60 -0.35 6.17 -9.78
C LEU A 60 -1.73 5.69 -10.23
N ARG A 61 -2.82 6.36 -9.83
CA ARG A 61 -4.21 5.91 -10.03
C ARG A 61 -4.41 4.46 -9.58
N MET A 62 -3.75 4.08 -8.49
CA MET A 62 -3.80 2.74 -7.92
C MET A 62 -4.98 2.66 -6.94
N PRO A 63 -5.99 1.82 -7.21
CA PRO A 63 -7.12 1.67 -6.30
C PRO A 63 -6.68 1.17 -4.93
N TYR A 64 -7.17 1.80 -3.88
CA TYR A 64 -6.97 1.36 -2.51
C TYR A 64 -8.21 1.59 -1.64
N LYS A 65 -8.29 0.86 -0.53
CA LYS A 65 -9.27 1.04 0.54
C LYS A 65 -8.55 1.07 1.87
N ILE A 66 -8.96 1.96 2.76
CA ILE A 66 -8.51 1.93 4.16
C ILE A 66 -9.37 0.88 4.86
N LEU A 67 -8.76 -0.21 5.31
CA LEU A 67 -9.44 -1.26 6.08
C LEU A 67 -9.50 -0.91 7.56
N ILE A 68 -8.40 -0.37 8.08
CA ILE A 68 -8.28 0.10 9.46
C ILE A 68 -7.57 1.44 9.43
N ASP A 69 -8.23 2.48 9.92
CA ASP A 69 -7.67 3.84 9.88
C ASP A 69 -6.77 4.14 11.10
N ASP A 70 -6.96 3.39 12.19
CA ASP A 70 -6.16 3.50 13.41
C ASP A 70 -6.10 2.19 14.22
N ILE A 71 -5.02 1.43 14.04
CA ILE A 71 -4.60 0.37 14.98
C ILE A 71 -3.88 1.09 16.12
N GLY A 72 -4.61 1.46 17.18
CA GLY A 72 -4.03 2.15 18.33
C GLY A 72 -4.94 3.05 19.18
N LYS A 73 -6.24 2.75 19.31
CA LYS A 73 -7.05 3.24 20.43
C LYS A 73 -7.26 2.14 21.45
#